data_AF-A0A842TWU8-F1
#
_entry.id   AF-A0A842TWU8-F1
#
_cell.length_a   1.000
_cell.length_b   1.000
_cell.length_c   1.000
_cell.angle_alpha   90.00
_cell.angle_beta   90.00
_cell.angle_gamma   90.00
#
_symmetry.space_group_name_H-M   'P 1'
#
loop_
_entity.id
_entity.type
_entity.pdbx_description
1 polymer ?
#
loop_
_entity_poly.entity_id
_entity_poly.type
_entity_poly.pdbx_seq_one_letter_code
_entity_poly.pdbx_strand_id
1 'polypeptide(L)'
;MKRQTIKLFKEKKAISIMIGYVLLISITLVMAALVYQWMRSYVPRETIECPDGVSIYIQGVSCIYDSSAGTHKLRLNLTNNGRFDVDGYFIRSSENADAKVAGNDISENLVSGGNVAGGVVRWSNVLTPGEKAPQTVYTISSETKFIEVTPIIYQTIENKIRLVNCGKAKVKENVVCPN
;
A
#
# COMPACT_ATOMS: atom_id res chain seq x y z
N MET A 1 -48.84 -78.87 -30.39
CA MET A 1 -49.13 -77.47 -29.97
C MET A 1 -48.08 -77.06 -28.93
N LYS A 2 -47.05 -76.28 -29.31
CA LYS A 2 -45.90 -75.94 -28.44
C LYS A 2 -46.18 -74.63 -27.70
N ARG A 3 -46.24 -74.69 -26.36
CA ARG A 3 -46.32 -73.53 -25.46
C ARG A 3 -44.96 -72.83 -25.41
N GLN A 4 -44.89 -71.56 -25.81
CA GLN A 4 -43.72 -70.72 -25.57
C GLN A 4 -43.76 -70.18 -24.14
N THR A 5 -42.76 -70.51 -23.35
CA THR A 5 -42.51 -69.94 -22.02
C THR A 5 -41.71 -68.63 -22.16
N ILE A 6 -42.33 -67.53 -21.73
CA ILE A 6 -41.69 -66.21 -21.64
C ILE A 6 -40.69 -66.23 -20.47
N LYS A 7 -39.40 -66.12 -20.76
CA LYS A 7 -38.35 -65.91 -19.75
C LYS A 7 -38.42 -64.46 -19.25
N LEU A 8 -38.90 -64.26 -18.02
CA LEU A 8 -38.75 -62.98 -17.31
C LEU A 8 -37.26 -62.72 -17.00
N PHE A 9 -36.73 -61.60 -17.49
CA PHE A 9 -35.43 -61.07 -17.08
C PHE A 9 -35.47 -60.65 -15.60
N LYS A 10 -34.96 -61.52 -14.74
CA LYS A 10 -34.64 -61.24 -13.33
C LYS A 10 -33.13 -60.99 -13.24
N GLU A 11 -32.69 -60.14 -12.31
CA GLU A 11 -31.28 -59.80 -11.98
C GLU A 11 -30.65 -58.53 -12.64
N LYS A 12 -31.25 -57.34 -12.50
CA LYS A 12 -30.54 -56.03 -12.67
C LYS A 12 -30.71 -55.06 -11.48
N LYS A 13 -31.02 -55.57 -10.28
CA LYS A 13 -31.27 -54.74 -9.08
C LYS A 13 -30.01 -54.16 -8.42
N ALA A 14 -28.81 -54.63 -8.78
CA ALA A 14 -27.55 -54.14 -8.20
C ALA A 14 -26.96 -52.91 -8.91
N ILE A 15 -27.41 -52.61 -10.14
CA ILE A 15 -26.84 -51.53 -10.96
C ILE A 15 -27.26 -50.15 -10.45
N SER A 16 -28.46 -50.01 -9.87
CA SER A 16 -28.92 -48.71 -9.36
C SER A 16 -28.10 -48.22 -8.17
N ILE A 17 -27.57 -49.15 -7.36
CA ILE A 17 -26.70 -48.83 -6.21
C ILE A 17 -25.37 -48.26 -6.70
N MET A 18 -24.76 -48.88 -7.71
CA MET A 18 -23.51 -48.40 -8.31
C MET A 18 -23.68 -47.01 -8.94
N ILE A 19 -24.79 -46.78 -9.64
CA ILE A 19 -25.10 -45.46 -10.20
C ILE A 19 -25.30 -44.41 -9.09
N GLY A 20 -25.95 -44.79 -7.99
CA GLY A 20 -26.16 -43.92 -6.83
C GLY A 20 -24.85 -43.44 -6.21
N TYR A 21 -23.87 -44.34 -6.04
CA TYR A 21 -22.55 -43.97 -5.52
C TYR A 21 -21.81 -43.00 -6.45
N VAL A 22 -21.82 -43.26 -7.76
CA VAL A 22 -21.16 -42.37 -8.73
C VAL A 22 -21.79 -40.98 -8.72
N LEU A 23 -23.12 -40.91 -8.67
CA LEU A 23 -23.85 -39.65 -8.63
C LEU A 23 -23.55 -38.87 -7.34
N LEU A 24 -23.52 -39.56 -6.18
CA LEU A 24 -23.21 -38.95 -4.89
C LEU A 24 -21.79 -38.38 -4.86
N ILE A 25 -20.81 -39.13 -5.39
CA ILE A 25 -19.41 -38.68 -5.50
C ILE A 25 -19.29 -37.47 -6.44
N SER A 26 -19.98 -37.48 -7.57
CA SER A 26 -19.94 -36.34 -8.51
C SER A 26 -20.49 -35.05 -7.89
N ILE A 27 -21.60 -35.12 -7.15
CA ILE A 27 -22.20 -33.95 -6.51
C ILE A 27 -21.27 -33.41 -5.42
N THR A 28 -20.63 -34.28 -4.64
CA THR A 28 -19.67 -33.85 -3.61
C THR A 28 -18.46 -33.16 -4.20
N LEU A 29 -17.92 -33.64 -5.33
CA LEU A 29 -16.81 -32.97 -6.02
C LEU A 29 -17.21 -31.58 -6.56
N VAL A 30 -18.41 -31.45 -7.13
CA VAL A 30 -18.92 -30.16 -7.60
C VAL A 30 -19.11 -29.19 -6.45
N MET A 31 -19.70 -29.64 -5.34
CA MET A 31 -19.88 -28.81 -4.14
C MET A 31 -18.55 -28.36 -3.55
N ALA A 32 -17.54 -29.26 -3.50
CA ALA A 32 -16.21 -28.91 -3.04
C ALA A 32 -15.55 -27.83 -3.91
N ALA A 33 -15.69 -27.91 -5.24
CA ALA A 33 -15.15 -26.90 -6.16
C ALA A 33 -15.83 -25.53 -5.99
N LEU A 34 -17.16 -25.51 -5.81
CA LEU A 34 -17.91 -24.28 -5.54
C LEU A 34 -17.49 -23.64 -4.23
N VAL A 35 -17.38 -24.42 -3.15
CA VAL A 35 -16.92 -23.93 -1.85
C VAL A 35 -15.49 -23.40 -1.94
N TYR A 36 -14.59 -24.08 -2.66
CA TYR A 36 -13.23 -23.59 -2.87
C TYR A 36 -13.19 -22.23 -3.58
N GLN A 37 -13.96 -22.07 -4.67
CA GLN A 37 -14.05 -20.79 -5.38
C GLN A 37 -14.64 -19.69 -4.49
N TRP A 38 -15.67 -20.03 -3.70
CA TRP A 38 -16.28 -19.11 -2.75
C TRP A 38 -15.27 -18.69 -1.68
N MET A 39 -14.60 -19.63 -1.00
CA MET A 39 -13.56 -19.33 0.00
C MET A 39 -12.45 -18.44 -0.57
N ARG A 40 -12.00 -18.70 -1.80
CA ARG A 40 -10.98 -17.86 -2.47
C ARG A 40 -11.44 -16.40 -2.63
N SER A 41 -12.74 -16.15 -2.75
CA SER A 41 -13.29 -14.79 -2.80
C SER A 41 -13.33 -14.10 -1.44
N TYR A 42 -13.33 -14.85 -0.33
CA TYR A 42 -13.37 -14.31 1.03
C TYR A 42 -12.00 -14.15 1.66
N VAL A 43 -10.99 -14.92 1.22
CA VAL A 43 -9.62 -14.73 1.70
C VAL A 43 -9.10 -13.40 1.13
N PRO A 44 -8.89 -12.37 1.98
CA PRO A 44 -8.28 -11.14 1.52
C PRO A 44 -6.91 -11.51 0.95
N ARG A 45 -6.63 -11.05 -0.29
CA ARG A 45 -5.26 -11.09 -0.80
C ARG A 45 -4.41 -10.33 0.20
N GLU A 46 -3.26 -10.91 0.56
CA GLU A 46 -2.40 -10.37 1.61
C GLU A 46 -2.32 -8.84 1.49
N THR A 47 -2.68 -8.17 2.59
CA THR A 47 -2.60 -6.73 2.68
C THR A 47 -1.17 -6.35 2.34
N ILE A 48 -1.01 -5.37 1.46
CA ILE A 48 0.32 -4.91 1.10
C ILE A 48 0.82 -4.11 2.29
N GLU A 49 1.53 -4.80 3.17
CA GLU A 49 2.04 -4.21 4.38
C GLU A 49 3.43 -3.64 4.14
N CYS A 50 3.64 -2.44 4.68
CA CYS A 50 4.98 -1.88 4.71
C CYS A 50 5.86 -2.76 5.61
N PRO A 51 7.03 -3.22 5.13
CA PRO A 51 7.90 -4.07 5.91
C PRO A 51 8.36 -3.34 7.18
N ASP A 52 8.39 -4.08 8.29
CA ASP A 52 8.81 -3.55 9.58
C ASP A 52 10.32 -3.24 9.54
N GLY A 53 10.66 -1.96 9.65
CA GLY A 53 12.05 -1.49 9.56
C GLY A 53 12.27 -0.37 8.53
N VAL A 54 11.24 0.06 7.81
CA VAL A 54 11.28 1.33 7.07
C VAL A 54 11.34 2.48 8.08
N SER A 55 12.30 3.39 7.91
CA SER A 55 12.41 4.59 8.75
C SER A 55 13.11 5.69 7.95
N ILE A 56 12.53 6.88 7.96
CA ILE A 56 13.19 8.10 7.47
C ILE A 56 13.43 8.98 8.69
N TYR A 57 14.60 9.59 8.76
CA TYR A 57 14.94 10.61 9.74
C TYR A 57 15.00 11.99 9.09
N ILE A 58 14.40 12.98 9.75
CA ILE A 58 14.51 14.38 9.36
C ILE A 58 15.78 14.93 9.99
N GLN A 59 16.84 15.09 9.20
CA GLN A 59 18.14 15.58 9.71
C GLN A 59 18.08 17.05 10.11
N GLY A 60 17.27 17.83 9.39
CA GLY A 60 17.10 19.24 9.70
C GLY A 60 16.05 19.87 8.80
N VAL A 61 15.39 20.87 9.37
CA VAL A 61 14.38 21.68 8.70
C VAL A 61 14.79 23.14 8.84
N SER A 62 14.86 23.86 7.73
CA SER A 62 15.12 25.30 7.76
C SER A 62 14.09 26.02 6.92
N CYS A 63 13.44 27.01 7.51
CA CYS A 63 12.52 27.91 6.82
C CYS A 63 13.22 29.23 6.51
N ILE A 64 13.22 29.65 5.25
CA ILE A 64 13.90 30.86 4.78
C ILE A 64 12.88 31.74 4.08
N TYR A 65 12.81 33.01 4.46
CA TYR A 65 11.99 33.99 3.77
C TYR A 65 12.64 34.37 2.43
N ASP A 66 11.90 34.20 1.34
CA ASP A 66 12.30 34.66 0.01
C ASP A 66 11.67 36.02 -0.27
N SER A 67 12.46 37.08 -0.05
CA SER A 67 12.05 38.47 -0.25
C SER A 67 11.70 38.79 -1.70
N SER A 68 12.20 38.02 -2.68
CA SER A 68 11.91 38.26 -4.10
C SER A 68 10.54 37.75 -4.52
N ALA A 69 10.04 36.70 -3.85
CA ALA A 69 8.72 36.11 -4.11
C ALA A 69 7.67 36.46 -3.05
N GLY A 70 8.09 37.00 -1.90
CA GLY A 70 7.21 37.24 -0.75
C GLY A 70 6.71 35.95 -0.09
N THR A 71 7.43 34.83 -0.25
CA THR A 71 7.01 33.50 0.21
C THR A 71 8.07 32.85 1.10
N HIS A 72 7.67 31.96 2.00
CA HIS A 72 8.62 31.17 2.79
C HIS A 72 8.99 29.86 2.09
N LYS A 73 10.30 29.56 2.04
CA LYS A 73 10.86 28.33 1.50
C LYS A 73 11.30 27.40 2.63
N LEU A 74 10.72 26.23 2.68
CA LEU A 74 11.09 25.14 3.58
C LEU A 74 12.14 24.27 2.91
N ARG A 75 13.33 24.16 3.50
CA ARG A 75 14.34 23.17 3.09
C ARG A 75 14.30 21.99 4.04
N LEU A 76 14.17 20.80 3.45
CA LEU A 76 14.04 19.55 4.17
C LEU A 76 15.18 18.61 3.77
N ASN A 77 15.92 18.15 4.77
CA ASN A 77 16.99 17.16 4.63
C ASN A 77 16.53 15.85 5.25
N LEU A 78 16.36 14.82 4.41
CA LEU A 78 15.91 13.49 4.83
C LEU A 78 17.07 12.49 4.73
N THR A 79 17.07 11.50 5.62
CA THR A 79 18.03 10.39 5.61
C THR A 79 17.27 9.10 5.83
N ASN A 80 17.58 8.05 5.08
CA ASN A 80 17.04 6.73 5.35
C ASN A 80 17.85 6.10 6.49
N ASN A 81 17.25 5.99 7.67
CA ASN A 81 17.83 5.29 8.83
C ASN A 81 17.19 3.92 9.04
N GLY A 82 16.34 3.48 8.10
CA GLY A 82 15.70 2.17 8.09
C GLY A 82 16.62 1.07 7.57
N ARG A 83 16.06 -0.14 7.47
CA ARG A 83 16.71 -1.34 6.91
C ARG A 83 16.31 -1.62 5.47
N PHE A 84 15.32 -0.91 4.96
CA PHE A 84 14.76 -1.09 3.64
C PHE A 84 14.92 0.18 2.81
N ASP A 85 14.97 -0.03 1.51
CA ASP A 85 15.00 1.01 0.51
C ASP A 85 13.68 1.81 0.51
N VAL A 86 13.77 3.13 0.26
CA VAL A 86 12.61 4.02 0.24
C VAL A 86 12.53 4.78 -1.07
N ASP A 87 11.38 4.72 -1.75
CA ASP A 87 11.19 5.32 -3.06
C ASP A 87 10.81 6.81 -3.01
N GLY A 88 10.19 7.22 -1.91
CA GLY A 88 9.66 8.57 -1.75
C GLY A 88 8.94 8.75 -0.42
N TYR A 89 8.15 9.81 -0.32
CA TYR A 89 7.39 10.12 0.87
C TYR A 89 6.18 11.00 0.58
N PHE A 90 5.21 10.94 1.49
CA PHE A 90 4.18 11.96 1.66
C PHE A 90 4.67 13.03 2.63
N ILE A 91 4.35 14.28 2.35
CA ILE A 91 4.63 15.41 3.23
C ILE A 91 3.35 16.17 3.53
N ARG A 92 3.10 16.41 4.81
CA ARG A 92 1.95 17.18 5.28
C ARG A 92 2.41 18.24 6.27
N SER A 93 1.69 19.35 6.31
CA SER A 93 1.91 20.43 7.27
C SER A 93 0.68 20.68 8.13
N SER A 94 0.89 21.36 9.25
CA SER A 94 -0.18 21.91 10.08
C SER A 94 0.17 23.30 10.59
N GLU A 95 -0.83 24.17 10.62
CA GLU A 95 -0.78 25.50 11.22
C GLU A 95 -1.17 25.48 12.71
N ASN A 96 -1.81 24.39 13.15
CA ASN A 96 -2.26 24.23 14.53
C ASN A 96 -1.22 23.42 15.32
N ALA A 97 -0.56 24.05 16.29
CA ALA A 97 0.43 23.37 17.14
C ALA A 97 -0.16 22.19 17.93
N ASP A 98 -1.44 22.29 18.32
CA ASP A 98 -2.16 21.27 19.09
C ASP A 98 -2.71 20.12 18.23
N ALA A 99 -2.59 20.21 16.90
CA ALA A 99 -3.05 19.15 16.02
C ALA A 99 -2.19 17.89 16.19
N LYS A 100 -2.86 16.75 16.40
CA LYS A 100 -2.20 15.44 16.53
C LYS A 100 -1.61 14.93 15.22
N VAL A 101 -2.13 15.38 14.08
CA VAL A 101 -1.73 14.94 12.73
C VAL A 101 -1.75 16.14 11.79
N ALA A 102 -0.79 16.18 10.87
CA ALA A 102 -0.78 17.18 9.80
C ALA A 102 -1.86 16.86 8.74
N GLY A 103 -2.75 17.83 8.49
CA GLY A 103 -3.88 17.67 7.57
C GLY A 103 -3.65 18.22 6.17
N ASN A 104 -2.77 19.23 6.04
CA ASN A 104 -2.58 19.93 4.78
C ASN A 104 -1.47 19.23 3.98
N ASP A 105 -1.78 18.76 2.77
CA ASP A 105 -0.77 18.23 1.86
C ASP A 105 0.01 19.39 1.22
N ILE A 106 1.35 19.35 1.30
CA ILE A 106 2.22 20.37 0.70
C ILE A 106 3.09 19.83 -0.43
N SER A 107 2.82 18.60 -0.88
CA SER A 107 3.58 17.95 -1.96
C SER A 107 3.54 18.77 -3.26
N GLU A 108 2.41 19.37 -3.60
CA GLU A 108 2.25 20.22 -4.80
C GLU A 108 3.08 21.51 -4.75
N ASN A 109 3.49 21.95 -3.56
CA ASN A 109 4.31 23.15 -3.38
C ASN A 109 5.82 22.86 -3.53
N LEU A 110 6.19 21.69 -4.04
CA LEU A 110 7.58 21.31 -4.28
C LEU A 110 8.20 22.23 -5.35
N VAL A 111 9.26 22.93 -4.96
CA VAL A 111 10.06 23.78 -5.86
C VAL A 111 11.22 22.98 -6.45
N SER A 112 11.86 22.12 -5.65
CA SER A 112 12.98 21.29 -6.11
C SER A 112 13.23 20.07 -5.21
N GLY A 113 13.97 19.08 -5.75
CA GLY A 113 14.45 17.90 -4.99
C GLY A 113 13.68 16.60 -5.24
N GLY A 114 12.73 16.58 -6.17
CA GLY A 114 11.98 15.38 -6.54
C GLY A 114 10.92 15.64 -7.60
N ASN A 115 10.13 14.62 -7.90
CA ASN A 115 8.94 14.70 -8.76
C ASN A 115 7.69 14.40 -7.95
N VAL A 116 6.61 15.15 -8.20
CA VAL A 116 5.32 14.96 -7.54
C VAL A 116 4.40 14.16 -8.45
N ALA A 117 3.81 13.09 -7.92
CA ALA A 117 2.79 12.32 -8.62
C ALA A 117 1.74 11.82 -7.62
N GLY A 118 0.50 12.34 -7.73
CA GLY A 118 -0.61 11.90 -6.87
C GLY A 118 -0.40 12.15 -5.38
N GLY A 119 0.15 13.32 -5.00
CA GLY A 119 0.42 13.69 -3.60
C GLY A 119 1.72 13.12 -3.02
N VAL A 120 2.46 12.32 -3.81
CA VAL A 120 3.70 11.67 -3.40
C VAL A 120 4.88 12.44 -3.96
N VAL A 121 5.89 12.70 -3.11
CA VAL A 121 7.20 13.19 -3.58
C VAL A 121 8.13 12.00 -3.76
N ARG A 122 8.54 11.77 -5.01
CA ARG A 122 9.44 10.69 -5.40
C ARG A 122 10.82 11.24 -5.74
N TRP A 123 11.86 10.57 -5.27
CA TRP A 123 13.22 10.86 -5.69
C TRP A 123 13.53 10.22 -7.05
N SER A 124 14.55 10.75 -7.74
CA SER A 124 15.02 10.18 -9.00
C SER A 124 15.61 8.77 -8.82
N ASN A 125 16.25 8.54 -7.66
CA ASN A 125 16.81 7.25 -7.28
C ASN A 125 16.15 6.78 -5.98
N VAL A 126 16.12 5.47 -5.81
CA VAL A 126 15.67 4.86 -4.56
C VAL A 126 16.68 5.17 -3.46
N LEU A 127 16.19 5.55 -2.28
CA LEU A 127 17.02 5.93 -1.15
C LEU A 127 17.41 4.70 -0.33
N THR A 128 18.67 4.30 -0.40
CA THR A 128 19.17 3.11 0.30
C THR A 128 19.42 3.36 1.80
N PRO A 129 19.43 2.32 2.66
CA PRO A 129 19.76 2.44 4.07
C PRO A 129 21.07 3.19 4.33
N GLY A 130 21.01 4.23 5.17
CA GLY A 130 22.13 5.11 5.51
C GLY A 130 22.36 6.27 4.54
N GLU A 131 21.64 6.31 3.42
CA GLU A 131 21.80 7.35 2.41
C GLU A 131 20.99 8.62 2.74
N LYS A 132 21.53 9.77 2.32
CA LYS A 132 20.88 11.07 2.45
C LYS A 132 20.13 11.38 1.17
N ALA A 133 18.88 11.76 1.32
CA ALA A 133 18.07 12.23 0.22
C ALA A 133 18.61 13.55 -0.34
N PRO A 134 18.39 13.83 -1.64
CA PRO A 134 18.59 15.18 -2.14
C PRO A 134 17.74 16.17 -1.33
N GLN A 135 18.30 17.34 -1.05
CA GLN A 135 17.60 18.39 -0.33
C GLN A 135 16.35 18.79 -1.12
N THR A 136 15.21 18.82 -0.43
CA THR A 136 13.93 19.19 -1.03
C THR A 136 13.50 20.57 -0.55
N VAL A 137 12.91 21.35 -1.45
CA VAL A 137 12.49 22.73 -1.19
C VAL A 137 11.01 22.86 -1.47
N TYR A 138 10.26 23.36 -0.49
CA TYR A 138 8.81 23.60 -0.60
C TYR A 138 8.47 25.06 -0.34
N THR A 139 7.44 25.55 -0.99
CA THR A 139 6.81 26.83 -0.62
C THR A 139 5.77 26.58 0.47
N ILE A 140 5.90 27.26 1.61
CA ILE A 140 5.00 27.09 2.77
C ILE A 140 4.48 28.43 3.30
N SER A 141 3.40 28.37 4.08
CA SER A 141 2.92 29.50 4.87
C SER A 141 3.79 29.73 6.10
N SER A 142 3.96 30.99 6.52
CA SER A 142 4.63 31.37 7.77
C SER A 142 3.95 30.82 9.02
N GLU A 143 2.67 30.47 8.91
CA GLU A 143 1.87 29.93 10.02
C GLU A 143 2.14 28.45 10.28
N THR A 144 2.88 27.77 9.41
CA THR A 144 3.23 26.35 9.55
C THR A 144 3.99 26.10 10.85
N LYS A 145 3.43 25.28 11.74
CA LYS A 145 4.02 24.93 13.05
C LYS A 145 4.82 23.65 13.02
N PHE A 146 4.35 22.66 12.29
CA PHE A 146 5.05 21.39 12.15
C PHE A 146 4.78 20.74 10.80
N ILE A 147 5.68 19.84 10.43
CA ILE A 147 5.57 18.98 9.25
C ILE A 147 5.59 17.52 9.67
N GLU A 148 4.95 16.69 8.87
CA GLU A 148 4.91 15.24 9.01
C GLU A 148 5.33 14.61 7.69
N VAL A 149 6.27 13.67 7.76
CA VAL A 149 6.78 12.93 6.62
C VAL A 149 6.44 11.46 6.81
N THR A 150 5.82 10.86 5.80
CA THR A 150 5.48 9.43 5.80
C THR A 150 6.17 8.74 4.62
N PRO A 151 7.09 7.78 4.84
CA PRO A 151 7.78 7.08 3.77
C PRO A 151 6.81 6.25 2.91
N ILE A 152 7.22 6.03 1.65
CA ILE A 152 6.54 5.10 0.74
C ILE A 152 7.54 4.20 0.04
N ILE A 153 7.07 3.01 -0.33
CA ILE A 153 7.83 2.06 -1.13
C ILE A 153 6.96 1.56 -2.29
N TYR A 154 7.59 1.23 -3.41
CA TYR A 154 6.95 0.54 -4.52
C TYR A 154 7.34 -0.93 -4.49
N GLN A 155 6.33 -1.80 -4.39
CA GLN A 155 6.54 -3.24 -4.45
C GLN A 155 5.90 -3.83 -5.71
N THR A 156 6.62 -4.77 -6.33
CA THR A 156 6.10 -5.50 -7.49
C THR A 156 5.36 -6.74 -7.01
N ILE A 157 4.05 -6.78 -7.21
CA ILE A 157 3.17 -7.87 -6.80
C ILE A 157 2.32 -8.30 -8.00
N GLU A 158 2.31 -9.60 -8.33
CA GLU A 158 1.59 -10.13 -9.49
C GLU A 158 1.93 -9.38 -10.81
N ASN A 159 3.20 -9.05 -11.02
CA ASN A 159 3.70 -8.30 -12.19
C ASN A 159 3.13 -6.86 -12.30
N LYS A 160 2.62 -6.29 -11.21
CA LYS A 160 2.14 -4.90 -11.11
C LYS A 160 2.88 -4.16 -10.01
N ILE A 161 3.33 -2.95 -10.30
CA ILE A 161 3.93 -2.06 -9.30
C ILE A 161 2.80 -1.45 -8.47
N ARG A 162 2.88 -1.60 -7.15
CA ARG A 162 1.92 -1.03 -6.20
C ARG A 162 2.63 -0.14 -5.20
N LEU A 163 2.02 1.00 -4.90
CA LEU A 163 2.49 1.91 -3.85
C LEU A 163 2.05 1.37 -2.49
N VAL A 164 2.98 1.35 -1.55
CA VAL A 164 2.76 0.95 -0.17
C VAL A 164 3.02 2.14 0.73
N ASN A 165 2.04 2.51 1.55
CA ASN A 165 2.15 3.61 2.50
C ASN A 165 2.66 3.12 3.85
N CYS A 166 3.81 3.62 4.30
CA CYS A 166 4.44 3.23 5.55
C CYS A 166 4.00 4.12 6.73
N GLY A 167 2.70 4.19 6.99
CA GLY A 167 2.11 5.07 8.02
C GLY A 167 2.61 4.84 9.45
N LYS A 168 3.14 3.65 9.77
CA LYS A 168 3.76 3.34 11.07
C LYS A 168 5.12 4.03 11.26
N ALA A 169 5.80 4.37 10.15
CA ALA A 169 7.15 4.95 10.14
C ALA A 169 7.14 6.48 9.93
N LYS A 170 6.01 7.13 10.25
CA LYS A 170 5.86 8.58 10.14
C LYS A 170 6.77 9.32 11.13
N VAL A 171 7.32 10.45 10.69
CA VAL A 171 8.15 11.34 11.52
C VAL A 171 7.60 12.75 11.49
N LYS A 172 7.56 13.37 12.68
CA LYS A 172 7.05 14.73 12.90
C LYS A 172 8.21 15.63 13.32
N GLU A 173 8.30 16.81 12.73
CA GLU A 173 9.30 17.81 13.07
C GLU A 173 8.65 19.20 13.17
N ASN A 174 9.03 19.97 14.18
CA ASN A 174 8.54 21.33 14.36
C ASN A 174 9.30 22.28 13.43
N VAL A 175 8.58 23.28 12.90
CA VAL A 175 9.13 24.27 11.98
C VAL A 175 8.98 25.64 12.61
N VAL A 176 10.08 26.39 12.63
CA VAL A 176 10.08 27.79 13.04
C VAL A 176 10.48 28.61 11.82
N CYS A 177 9.55 29.41 11.31
CA CYS A 177 9.82 30.37 10.25
C CYS A 177 10.16 31.72 10.87
N PRO A 178 11.32 32.32 10.53
CA PRO A 178 11.59 33.71 10.88
C PRO A 178 10.61 34.63 10.13
N ASN A 179 10.17 35.69 10.80
CA ASN A 179 9.35 36.75 10.23
C ASN A 179 10.15 37.63 9.27
#